data_AF-A0A9P8IEK2-F1
#
_entry.id   AF-A0A9P8IEK2-F1
#
_cell.length_a   1.000
_cell.length_b   1.000
_cell.length_c   1.000
_cell.angle_alpha   90.00
_cell.angle_beta   90.00
_cell.angle_gamma   90.00
#
_symmetry.space_group_name_H-M   'P 1'
#
loop_
_entity.id
_entity.type
_entity.pdbx_description
1 polymer ?
#
loop_
_entity_poly.entity_id
_entity_poly.type
_entity_poly.pdbx_seq_one_letter_code
_entity_poly.pdbx_strand_id
1 'polypeptide(L)'
;MPSRSEITYFGAGPAALPTPILESAASVLLDYNNTGVGLAEHSHRSPIAADVLSSTKTALRSLLDVPDTHEVLFMHGGGSGEFAAVVYNLVGVWVERRRRRAEAELLAAGTQKEDVDAKVLERLKGEVAEELKLDYLVTGSWSLKASQEAVRLLGKDRVNIAVDARTSSADGKFNTIPPEASWNLTPTRAEGGKGPAAFVYYCDNETVDGVEFPGFPERLARGAGGDEKEEEEEEE
;
A
#
# COMPACT_ATOMS: atom_id res chain seq x y z
N MET A 1 -29.09 -1.38 -33.47
CA MET A 1 -28.20 -1.16 -32.32
C MET A 1 -26.78 -1.24 -32.85
N PRO A 2 -25.86 -0.33 -32.48
CA PRO A 2 -24.47 -0.42 -32.91
C PRO A 2 -23.84 -1.72 -32.38
N SER A 3 -22.98 -2.33 -33.19
CA SER A 3 -22.10 -3.42 -32.81
C SER A 3 -20.99 -2.94 -31.88
N ARG A 4 -20.35 -3.87 -31.16
CA ARG A 4 -19.22 -3.55 -30.26
C ARG A 4 -18.09 -2.82 -30.98
N SER A 5 -17.78 -3.21 -32.21
CA SER A 5 -16.72 -2.60 -33.04
C SER A 5 -17.03 -1.17 -33.47
N GLU A 6 -18.31 -0.78 -33.48
CA GLU A 6 -18.73 0.59 -33.82
C GLU A 6 -18.71 1.52 -32.60
N ILE A 7 -18.54 1.00 -31.39
CA ILE A 7 -18.52 1.77 -30.16
C ILE A 7 -17.06 2.07 -29.77
N THR A 8 -16.70 3.35 -29.75
CA THR A 8 -15.48 3.80 -29.09
C THR A 8 -15.79 4.15 -27.64
N TYR A 9 -15.36 3.29 -26.70
CA TYR A 9 -15.65 3.45 -25.28
C TYR A 9 -14.46 4.06 -24.53
N PHE A 10 -14.64 5.29 -24.06
CA PHE A 10 -13.64 6.05 -23.28
C PHE A 10 -13.95 6.02 -21.76
N GLY A 11 -14.50 4.93 -21.25
CA GLY A 11 -14.76 4.78 -19.82
C GLY A 11 -13.46 4.76 -19.02
N ALA A 12 -13.39 5.55 -17.95
CA ALA A 12 -12.23 5.63 -17.06
C ALA A 12 -12.11 4.46 -16.07
N GLY A 13 -13.17 3.66 -15.91
CA GLY A 13 -13.26 2.60 -14.91
C GLY A 13 -14.73 2.29 -14.53
N PRO A 14 -15.27 1.11 -14.84
CA PRO A 14 -14.70 0.07 -15.71
C PRO A 14 -14.34 0.59 -17.11
N ALA A 15 -13.41 -0.09 -17.79
CA ALA A 15 -12.87 0.31 -19.10
C ALA A 15 -13.15 -0.75 -20.19
N ALA A 16 -12.80 -0.44 -21.43
CA ALA A 16 -12.98 -1.37 -22.55
C ALA A 16 -12.04 -2.57 -22.43
N LEU A 17 -12.57 -3.78 -22.64
CA LEU A 17 -11.79 -5.01 -22.80
C LEU A 17 -11.67 -5.41 -24.29
N PRO A 18 -10.56 -6.06 -24.71
CA PRO A 18 -10.43 -6.55 -26.08
C PRO A 18 -11.53 -7.57 -26.44
N THR A 19 -12.14 -7.43 -27.62
CA THR A 19 -13.22 -8.32 -28.07
C THR A 19 -12.82 -9.80 -28.09
N PRO A 20 -11.64 -10.20 -28.59
CA PRO A 20 -11.25 -11.63 -28.59
C PRO A 20 -11.17 -12.25 -27.19
N ILE A 21 -10.84 -11.44 -26.17
CA ILE A 21 -10.78 -11.89 -24.78
C ILE A 21 -12.19 -12.12 -24.24
N LEU A 22 -13.15 -11.25 -24.56
CA LEU A 22 -14.54 -11.42 -24.14
C LEU A 22 -15.21 -12.61 -24.81
N GLU A 23 -14.93 -12.86 -26.09
CA GLU A 23 -15.42 -14.03 -26.81
C GLU A 23 -14.87 -15.32 -26.20
N SER A 24 -13.58 -15.34 -25.89
CA SER A 24 -12.95 -16.46 -25.17
C SER A 24 -13.54 -16.64 -23.77
N ALA A 25 -13.72 -15.55 -23.01
CA ALA A 25 -14.32 -15.57 -21.68
C ALA A 25 -15.77 -16.08 -21.70
N ALA A 26 -16.56 -15.70 -22.70
CA ALA A 26 -17.92 -16.19 -22.87
C ALA A 26 -17.96 -17.70 -23.13
N SER A 27 -17.01 -18.24 -23.91
CA SER A 27 -16.94 -19.68 -24.18
C SER A 27 -16.64 -20.50 -22.92
N VAL A 28 -15.69 -20.04 -22.08
CA VAL A 28 -15.28 -20.76 -20.87
C VAL A 28 -16.33 -20.73 -19.76
N LEU A 29 -17.28 -19.81 -19.80
CA LEU A 29 -18.43 -19.80 -18.89
C LEU A 29 -19.42 -20.92 -19.18
N LEU A 30 -19.45 -21.45 -20.41
CA LEU A 30 -20.35 -22.54 -20.80
C LEU A 30 -19.68 -23.91 -20.63
N ASP A 31 -18.45 -24.07 -21.08
CA ASP A 31 -17.65 -25.29 -20.89
C ASP A 31 -16.17 -24.93 -20.84
N TYR A 32 -15.55 -25.13 -19.69
CA TYR A 32 -14.12 -24.95 -19.55
C TYR A 32 -13.38 -26.19 -20.01
N ASN A 33 -12.65 -26.11 -21.13
CA ASN A 33 -11.77 -27.17 -21.63
C ASN A 33 -12.43 -28.56 -21.77
N ASN A 34 -13.68 -28.63 -22.22
CA ASN A 34 -14.46 -29.87 -22.38
C ASN A 34 -14.62 -30.65 -21.06
N THR A 35 -14.71 -29.95 -19.94
CA THR A 35 -15.03 -30.56 -18.64
C THR A 35 -16.53 -30.84 -18.52
N GLY A 36 -17.35 -30.30 -19.42
CA GLY A 36 -18.80 -30.44 -19.43
C GLY A 36 -19.52 -29.45 -18.50
N VAL A 37 -18.78 -28.56 -17.84
CA VAL A 37 -19.30 -27.48 -16.98
C VAL A 37 -18.45 -26.21 -17.16
N GLY A 38 -19.03 -25.05 -16.86
CA GLY A 38 -18.36 -23.76 -16.96
C GLY A 38 -17.28 -23.54 -15.89
N LEU A 39 -16.32 -22.65 -16.17
CA LEU A 39 -15.23 -22.32 -15.24
C LEU A 39 -15.75 -21.87 -13.86
N ALA A 40 -16.87 -21.14 -13.82
CA ALA A 40 -17.47 -20.64 -12.59
C ALA A 40 -18.14 -21.72 -11.72
N GLU A 41 -18.30 -22.93 -12.24
CA GLU A 41 -18.89 -24.08 -11.53
C GLU A 41 -17.83 -24.98 -10.90
N HIS A 42 -16.56 -24.83 -11.31
CA HIS A 42 -15.44 -25.56 -10.74
C HIS A 42 -15.11 -25.05 -9.33
N SER A 43 -14.75 -25.98 -8.44
CA SER A 43 -14.31 -25.62 -7.08
C SER A 43 -13.03 -24.77 -7.13
N HIS A 44 -12.95 -23.71 -6.33
CA HIS A 44 -11.73 -22.91 -6.13
C HIS A 44 -10.56 -23.71 -5.52
N ARG A 45 -10.81 -24.92 -5.00
CA ARG A 45 -9.79 -25.84 -4.48
C ARG A 45 -9.36 -26.92 -5.49
N SER A 46 -9.92 -26.91 -6.69
CA SER A 46 -9.60 -27.89 -7.72
C SER A 46 -8.21 -27.62 -8.34
N PRO A 47 -7.57 -28.64 -8.94
CA PRO A 47 -6.37 -28.44 -9.75
C PRO A 47 -6.58 -27.41 -10.86
N ILE A 48 -7.76 -27.39 -11.50
CA ILE A 48 -8.13 -26.39 -12.52
C ILE A 48 -8.00 -24.96 -11.98
N ALA A 49 -8.58 -24.68 -10.82
CA ALA A 49 -8.50 -23.35 -10.21
C ALA A 49 -7.06 -22.99 -9.80
N ALA A 50 -6.30 -23.96 -9.28
CA ALA A 50 -4.90 -23.78 -8.93
C ALA A 50 -4.03 -23.47 -10.16
N ASP A 51 -4.29 -24.14 -11.29
CA ASP A 51 -3.59 -23.92 -12.56
C ASP A 51 -3.91 -22.54 -13.15
N VAL A 52 -5.17 -22.11 -13.13
CA VAL A 52 -5.57 -20.75 -13.53
C VAL A 52 -4.87 -19.71 -12.66
N LEU A 53 -4.84 -19.90 -11.35
CA LEU A 53 -4.22 -18.96 -10.43
C LEU A 53 -2.70 -18.87 -10.65
N SER A 54 -2.02 -20.01 -10.71
CA SER A 54 -0.56 -20.08 -10.86
C SER A 54 -0.08 -19.55 -12.21
N SER A 55 -0.79 -19.86 -13.30
CA SER A 55 -0.50 -19.31 -14.62
C SER A 55 -0.74 -17.79 -14.67
N THR A 56 -1.81 -17.29 -14.03
CA THR A 56 -2.07 -15.85 -13.93
C THR A 56 -0.97 -15.13 -13.13
N LYS A 57 -0.55 -15.69 -11.99
CA LYS A 57 0.59 -15.15 -11.22
C LYS A 57 1.86 -15.10 -12.07
N THR A 58 2.17 -16.19 -12.76
CA THR A 58 3.37 -16.29 -13.61
C THR A 58 3.35 -15.25 -14.73
N ALA A 59 2.20 -15.11 -15.42
CA ALA A 59 2.03 -14.12 -16.47
C ALA A 59 2.20 -12.68 -15.93
N LEU A 60 1.61 -12.38 -14.77
CA LEU A 60 1.74 -11.05 -14.17
C LEU A 60 3.18 -10.74 -13.73
N ARG A 61 3.86 -11.71 -13.11
CA ARG A 61 5.27 -11.56 -12.72
C ARG A 61 6.16 -11.31 -13.94
N SER A 62 5.93 -12.05 -15.02
CA SER A 62 6.68 -11.86 -16.27
C SER A 62 6.35 -10.56 -16.99
N LEU A 63 5.12 -10.05 -16.87
CA LEU A 63 4.70 -8.82 -17.54
C LEU A 63 5.26 -7.57 -16.85
N LEU A 64 5.34 -7.59 -15.52
CA LEU A 64 5.73 -6.45 -14.69
C LEU A 64 7.15 -6.60 -14.10
N ASP A 65 7.91 -7.61 -14.53
CA ASP A 65 9.25 -7.93 -14.03
C ASP A 65 9.33 -8.02 -12.49
N VAL A 66 8.34 -8.66 -11.87
CA VAL A 66 8.22 -8.75 -10.41
C VAL A 66 9.30 -9.70 -9.84
N PRO A 67 10.19 -9.24 -8.94
CA PRO A 67 11.27 -10.07 -8.42
C PRO A 67 10.77 -11.15 -7.46
N ASP A 68 11.58 -12.19 -7.26
CA ASP A 68 11.27 -13.34 -6.40
C ASP A 68 11.13 -13.00 -4.91
N THR A 69 11.56 -11.79 -4.51
CA THR A 69 11.37 -11.24 -3.16
C THR A 69 9.92 -10.83 -2.87
N HIS A 70 9.04 -10.81 -3.88
CA HIS A 70 7.65 -10.36 -3.76
C HIS A 70 6.64 -11.50 -3.98
N GLU A 71 5.43 -11.34 -3.45
CA GLU A 71 4.30 -12.24 -3.67
C GLU A 71 3.17 -11.51 -4.45
N VAL A 72 2.42 -12.26 -5.27
CA VAL A 72 1.24 -11.76 -5.98
C VAL A 72 -0.02 -12.25 -5.26
N LEU A 73 -0.82 -11.31 -4.76
CA LEU A 73 -2.08 -11.58 -4.07
C LEU A 73 -3.27 -11.11 -4.91
N PHE A 74 -4.33 -11.92 -4.97
CA PHE A 74 -5.61 -11.53 -5.54
C PHE A 74 -6.61 -11.30 -4.41
N MET A 75 -7.02 -10.06 -4.22
CA MET A 75 -7.86 -9.64 -3.09
C MET A 75 -9.12 -8.93 -3.58
N HIS A 76 -10.19 -9.03 -2.77
CA HIS A 76 -11.43 -8.31 -2.99
C HIS A 76 -11.35 -6.91 -2.36
N GLY A 77 -12.29 -6.03 -2.68
CA GLY A 77 -12.37 -4.68 -2.10
C GLY A 77 -11.88 -3.56 -3.01
N GLY A 78 -11.14 -3.91 -4.07
CA GLY A 78 -10.62 -2.95 -5.05
C GLY A 78 -9.66 -1.94 -4.43
N GLY A 79 -9.23 -0.94 -5.21
CA GLY A 79 -8.25 0.05 -4.75
C GLY A 79 -8.65 0.77 -3.45
N SER A 80 -9.95 1.02 -3.25
CA SER A 80 -10.45 1.63 -2.01
C SER A 80 -10.31 0.73 -0.78
N GLY A 81 -10.48 -0.60 -0.93
CA GLY A 81 -10.27 -1.54 0.17
C GLY A 81 -8.81 -1.58 0.62
N GLU A 82 -7.89 -1.41 -0.32
CA GLU A 82 -6.46 -1.42 -0.04
C GLU A 82 -5.98 -0.21 0.78
N PHE A 83 -6.70 0.92 0.75
CA PHE A 83 -6.36 2.07 1.61
C PHE A 83 -6.38 1.72 3.10
N ALA A 84 -7.37 0.94 3.53
CA ALA A 84 -7.43 0.43 4.89
C ALA A 84 -6.40 -0.69 5.12
N ALA A 85 -6.24 -1.59 4.15
CA ALA A 85 -5.31 -2.72 4.27
C ALA A 85 -3.87 -2.26 4.48
N VAL A 86 -3.41 -1.25 3.75
CA VAL A 86 -2.08 -0.64 3.93
C VAL A 86 -1.91 -0.12 5.35
N VAL A 87 -2.88 0.62 5.88
CA VAL A 87 -2.84 1.15 7.25
C VAL A 87 -2.73 0.01 8.27
N TYR A 88 -3.60 -0.99 8.20
CA TYR A 88 -3.59 -2.10 9.16
C TYR A 88 -2.28 -2.89 9.14
N ASN A 89 -1.76 -3.19 7.96
CA ASN A 89 -0.56 -4.02 7.83
C ASN A 89 0.71 -3.25 8.21
N LEU A 90 0.91 -2.03 7.68
CA LEU A 90 2.15 -1.29 7.92
C LEU A 90 2.22 -0.72 9.35
N VAL A 91 1.08 -0.28 9.92
CA VAL A 91 1.05 0.08 11.35
C VAL A 91 1.26 -1.15 12.23
N GLY A 92 0.72 -2.31 11.85
CA GLY A 92 0.97 -3.57 12.54
C GLY A 92 2.48 -3.90 12.59
N VAL A 93 3.18 -3.78 11.46
CA VAL A 93 4.64 -3.97 11.39
C VAL A 93 5.37 -2.95 12.28
N TRP A 94 4.98 -1.67 12.23
CA TRP A 94 5.57 -0.62 13.05
C TRP A 94 5.42 -0.89 14.56
N VAL A 95 4.24 -1.37 14.99
CA VAL A 95 3.96 -1.73 16.39
C VAL A 95 4.75 -2.98 16.79
N GLU A 96 4.81 -4.00 15.93
CA GLU A 96 5.52 -5.26 16.24
C GLU A 96 7.03 -5.05 16.41
N ARG A 97 7.65 -4.21 15.56
CA ARG A 97 9.07 -3.85 15.70
C ARG A 97 9.34 -3.24 17.08
N ARG A 98 8.51 -2.28 17.48
CA ARG A 98 8.60 -1.64 18.81
C ARG A 98 8.31 -2.59 19.96
N ARG A 99 7.38 -3.53 19.78
CA ARG A 99 7.07 -4.55 20.79
C ARG A 99 8.30 -5.40 21.08
N ARG A 100 8.98 -5.89 20.04
CA ARG A 100 10.20 -6.70 20.16
C ARG A 100 11.33 -5.93 20.84
N ARG A 101 11.56 -4.68 20.41
CA ARG A 101 12.56 -3.80 21.04
C ARG A 101 12.25 -3.58 22.53
N ALA A 102 11.01 -3.23 22.86
CA ALA A 102 10.59 -3.00 24.23
C ALA A 102 10.76 -4.26 25.11
N GLU A 103 10.40 -5.43 24.57
CA GLU A 103 10.56 -6.72 25.25
C GLU A 103 12.05 -7.03 25.51
N ALA A 104 12.91 -6.88 24.49
CA ALA A 104 14.35 -7.10 24.60
C ALA A 104 14.99 -6.18 25.66
N GLU A 105 14.72 -4.87 25.60
CA GLU A 105 15.24 -3.91 26.56
C GLU A 105 14.77 -4.19 28.00
N LEU A 106 13.50 -4.56 28.19
CA LEU A 106 12.94 -4.85 29.52
C LEU A 106 13.54 -6.13 30.12
N LEU A 107 13.74 -7.17 29.31
CA LEU A 107 14.41 -8.40 29.73
C LEU A 107 15.89 -8.14 30.06
N ALA A 108 16.58 -7.35 29.24
CA ALA A 108 17.97 -6.94 29.50
C ALA A 108 18.10 -6.12 30.80
N ALA A 109 17.09 -5.30 31.12
CA ALA A 109 16.99 -4.55 32.37
C ALA A 109 16.57 -5.41 33.60
N GLY A 110 16.42 -6.73 33.44
CA GLY A 110 16.10 -7.65 34.53
C GLY A 110 14.62 -7.71 34.91
N THR A 111 13.71 -7.26 34.05
CA THR A 111 12.26 -7.48 34.24
C THR A 111 11.95 -8.97 34.18
N GLN A 112 11.17 -9.46 35.14
CA GLN A 112 10.74 -10.85 35.18
C GLN A 112 9.80 -11.19 34.02
N LYS A 113 9.85 -12.42 33.53
CA LYS A 113 9.02 -12.86 32.39
C LYS A 113 7.52 -12.74 32.66
N GLU A 114 7.10 -12.86 33.92
CA GLU A 114 5.71 -12.73 34.31
C GLU A 114 5.20 -11.28 34.21
N ASP A 115 6.10 -10.29 34.27
CA ASP A 115 5.77 -8.86 34.23
C ASP A 115 6.04 -8.20 32.86
N VAL A 116 6.79 -8.86 31.97
CA VAL A 116 7.29 -8.26 30.73
C VAL A 116 6.16 -7.82 29.81
N ASP A 117 5.14 -8.66 29.61
CA ASP A 117 4.03 -8.37 28.70
C ASP A 117 3.24 -7.12 29.11
N ALA A 118 2.99 -6.97 30.41
CA ALA A 118 2.26 -5.82 30.94
C ALA A 118 3.05 -4.51 30.73
N LYS A 119 4.37 -4.54 30.98
CA LYS A 119 5.25 -3.38 30.79
C LYS A 119 5.46 -3.05 29.32
N VAL A 120 5.60 -4.05 28.45
CA VAL A 120 5.65 -3.87 27.00
C VAL A 120 4.38 -3.19 26.52
N LEU A 121 3.21 -3.65 26.96
CA LEU A 121 1.93 -3.05 26.58
C LEU A 121 1.80 -1.59 27.07
N GLU A 122 2.24 -1.30 28.29
CA GLU A 122 2.24 0.07 28.82
C GLU A 122 3.14 1.00 27.98
N ARG A 123 4.38 0.58 27.71
CA ARG A 123 5.31 1.32 26.86
C ARG A 123 4.77 1.54 25.46
N LEU A 124 4.24 0.49 24.83
CA LEU A 124 3.68 0.57 23.47
C LEU A 124 2.50 1.54 23.38
N LYS A 125 1.64 1.60 24.40
CA LYS A 125 0.55 2.59 24.43
C LYS A 125 1.09 4.02 24.40
N GLY A 126 2.17 4.28 25.14
CA GLY A 126 2.88 5.56 25.13
C GLY A 126 3.49 5.88 23.76
N GLU A 127 4.27 4.95 23.21
CA GLU A 127 4.90 5.13 21.90
C GLU A 127 3.88 5.32 20.77
N VAL A 128 2.78 4.55 20.77
CA VAL A 128 1.67 4.71 19.80
C VAL A 128 0.97 6.05 19.95
N ALA A 129 0.78 6.54 21.18
CA ALA A 129 0.14 7.83 21.41
C ALA A 129 1.01 9.00 20.96
N GLU A 130 2.32 8.92 21.20
CA GLU A 130 3.25 10.03 21.07
C GLU A 130 4.01 10.06 19.74
N GLU A 131 4.29 8.91 19.14
CA GLU A 131 5.21 8.77 18.00
C GLU A 131 4.54 8.29 16.71
N LEU A 132 3.40 7.59 16.77
CA LEU A 132 2.79 7.01 15.56
C LEU A 132 2.33 8.11 14.60
N LYS A 133 2.98 8.18 13.43
CA LYS A 133 2.64 9.07 12.33
C LYS A 133 2.62 8.32 11.01
N LEU A 134 1.71 8.73 10.12
CA LEU A 134 1.59 8.24 8.76
C LEU A 134 1.71 9.45 7.84
N ASP A 135 2.68 9.45 6.93
CA ASP A 135 2.87 10.54 5.99
C ASP A 135 2.12 10.27 4.68
N TYR A 136 1.42 11.27 4.16
CA TYR A 136 0.71 11.20 2.88
C TYR A 136 1.17 12.32 1.94
N LEU A 137 1.50 11.94 0.71
CA LEU A 137 1.72 12.85 -0.41
C LEU A 137 0.44 12.93 -1.24
N VAL A 138 -0.36 13.97 -1.02
CA VAL A 138 -1.65 14.16 -1.67
C VAL A 138 -1.47 14.95 -2.97
N THR A 139 -1.42 14.21 -4.07
CA THR A 139 -1.20 14.72 -5.44
C THR A 139 -2.37 14.42 -6.38
N GLY A 140 -3.46 13.83 -5.88
CA GLY A 140 -4.68 13.58 -6.64
C GLY A 140 -5.80 12.95 -5.82
N SER A 141 -6.84 12.46 -6.50
CA SER A 141 -8.03 11.91 -5.84
C SER A 141 -7.76 10.63 -5.05
N TRP A 142 -6.88 9.76 -5.50
CA TRP A 142 -6.62 8.48 -4.83
C TRP A 142 -5.80 8.68 -3.55
N SER A 143 -4.71 9.44 -3.60
CA SER A 143 -3.95 9.81 -2.41
C SER A 143 -4.78 10.61 -1.40
N LEU A 144 -5.67 11.49 -1.87
CA LEU A 144 -6.62 12.19 -0.99
C LEU A 144 -7.56 11.21 -0.28
N LYS A 145 -8.19 10.27 -1.01
CA LYS A 145 -9.07 9.26 -0.42
C LYS A 145 -8.32 8.33 0.54
N ALA A 146 -7.10 7.94 0.20
CA ALA A 146 -6.27 7.11 1.05
C ALA A 146 -5.95 7.81 2.39
N SER A 147 -5.60 9.09 2.37
CA SER A 147 -5.36 9.86 3.59
C SER A 147 -6.63 10.06 4.43
N GLN A 148 -7.77 10.29 3.80
CA GLN A 148 -9.07 10.37 4.50
C GLN A 148 -9.44 9.05 5.17
N GLU A 149 -9.15 7.92 4.52
CA GLU A 149 -9.38 6.60 5.12
C GLU A 149 -8.47 6.35 6.32
N ALA A 150 -7.19 6.75 6.25
CA ALA A 150 -6.30 6.70 7.40
C ALA A 150 -6.78 7.57 8.56
N VAL A 151 -7.30 8.78 8.27
CA VAL A 151 -7.91 9.66 9.30
C VAL A 151 -9.14 8.99 9.92
N ARG A 152 -9.98 8.32 9.12
CA ARG A 152 -11.15 7.57 9.63
C ARG A 152 -10.74 6.45 10.58
N LEU A 153 -9.63 5.77 10.31
CA LEU A 153 -9.15 4.63 11.09
C LEU A 153 -8.39 5.03 12.36
N LEU A 154 -7.53 6.04 12.27
CA LEU A 154 -6.54 6.35 13.30
C LEU A 154 -6.70 7.74 13.93
N GLY A 155 -7.58 8.58 13.38
CA GLY A 155 -7.74 9.97 13.79
C GLY A 155 -6.75 10.90 13.09
N LYS A 156 -7.14 12.18 13.00
CA LYS A 156 -6.38 13.22 12.31
C LYS A 156 -4.97 13.42 12.90
N ASP A 157 -4.83 13.25 14.21
CA ASP A 157 -3.56 13.52 14.90
C ASP A 157 -2.45 12.56 14.50
N ARG A 158 -2.77 11.38 13.92
CA ARG A 158 -1.79 10.40 13.46
C ARG A 158 -1.47 10.49 11.97
N VAL A 159 -2.22 11.28 11.20
CA VAL A 159 -2.05 11.41 9.76
C VAL A 159 -1.44 12.77 9.45
N ASN A 160 -0.21 12.76 8.94
CA ASN A 160 0.48 13.94 8.46
C ASN A 160 0.30 14.06 6.94
N ILE A 161 -0.32 15.16 6.51
CA ILE A 161 -0.37 15.52 5.09
C ILE A 161 0.93 16.25 4.77
N ALA A 162 1.96 15.47 4.43
CA ALA A 162 3.30 15.99 4.15
C ALA A 162 3.35 16.82 2.86
N VAL A 163 2.48 16.49 1.90
CA VAL A 163 2.23 17.27 0.70
C VAL A 163 0.73 17.34 0.44
N ASP A 164 0.25 18.53 0.11
CA ASP A 164 -1.03 18.75 -0.56
C ASP A 164 -0.78 19.62 -1.78
N ALA A 165 -0.73 19.01 -2.97
CA ALA A 165 -0.37 19.68 -4.21
C ALA A 165 -1.27 20.89 -4.52
N ARG A 166 -2.52 20.91 -4.03
CA ARG A 166 -3.43 22.06 -4.20
C ARG A 166 -2.91 23.32 -3.53
N THR A 167 -2.16 23.17 -2.44
CA THR A 167 -1.58 24.32 -1.71
C THR A 167 -0.40 24.95 -2.43
N SER A 168 0.23 24.20 -3.35
CA SER A 168 1.37 24.64 -4.14
C SER A 168 1.00 25.01 -5.59
N SER A 169 -0.22 24.68 -6.00
CA SER A 169 -0.74 24.99 -7.33
C SER A 169 -1.38 26.38 -7.39
N ALA A 170 -1.13 27.10 -8.48
CA ALA A 170 -1.68 28.44 -8.70
C ALA A 170 -3.22 28.47 -8.79
N ASP A 171 -3.86 27.38 -9.23
CA ASP A 171 -5.31 27.28 -9.38
C ASP A 171 -5.98 26.37 -8.32
N GLY A 172 -5.20 25.92 -7.32
CA GLY A 172 -5.71 25.09 -6.24
C GLY A 172 -6.07 23.66 -6.65
N LYS A 173 -5.54 23.16 -7.78
CA LYS A 173 -5.82 21.83 -8.31
C LYS A 173 -4.62 20.89 -8.24
N PHE A 174 -4.87 19.62 -8.48
CA PHE A 174 -3.87 18.56 -8.54
C PHE A 174 -3.18 18.51 -9.92
N ASN A 175 -2.41 19.55 -10.26
CA ASN A 175 -1.74 19.66 -11.58
C ASN A 175 -0.22 19.81 -11.49
N THR A 176 0.35 19.76 -10.28
CA THR A 176 1.79 19.87 -10.05
C THR A 176 2.20 18.99 -8.88
N ILE A 177 3.47 18.59 -8.85
CA ILE A 177 4.11 18.02 -7.66
C ILE A 177 5.05 19.11 -7.14
N PRO A 178 4.90 19.57 -5.88
CA PRO A 178 5.81 20.57 -5.35
C PRO A 178 7.23 20.01 -5.20
N PRO A 179 8.27 20.86 -5.28
CA PRO A 179 9.66 20.42 -5.16
C PRO A 179 9.88 19.56 -3.91
N GLU A 180 10.62 18.46 -4.03
CA GLU A 180 10.77 17.51 -2.92
C GLU A 180 11.31 18.14 -1.64
N ALA A 181 12.16 19.16 -1.75
CA ALA A 181 12.69 19.92 -0.60
C ALA A 181 11.60 20.62 0.24
N SER A 182 10.42 20.92 -0.32
CA SER A 182 9.32 21.56 0.41
C SER A 182 8.41 20.57 1.14
N TRP A 183 8.63 19.27 0.99
CA TRP A 183 7.78 18.25 1.62
C TRP A 183 7.96 18.26 3.14
N ASN A 184 6.84 18.29 3.86
CA ASN A 184 6.81 18.36 5.31
C ASN A 184 6.62 16.96 5.92
N LEU A 185 7.57 16.07 5.64
CA LEU A 185 7.60 14.71 6.19
C LEU A 185 7.75 14.72 7.72
N THR A 186 7.30 13.66 8.38
CA THR A 186 7.49 13.48 9.82
C THR A 186 9.01 13.43 10.12
N PRO A 187 9.55 14.31 10.98
CA PRO A 187 10.98 14.36 11.24
C PRO A 187 11.48 13.08 11.91
N THR A 188 12.60 12.56 11.41
CA THR A 188 13.35 11.46 12.01
C THR A 188 14.01 11.87 13.33
N ARG A 189 14.57 10.91 14.09
CA ARG A 189 15.35 11.23 15.31
C ARG A 189 16.56 12.09 15.00
N ALA A 190 17.25 11.82 13.89
CA ALA A 190 18.38 12.62 13.41
C ALA A 190 17.99 14.08 13.10
N GLU A 191 16.75 14.31 12.70
CA GLU A 191 16.18 15.64 12.43
C GLU A 191 15.53 16.29 13.67
N GLY A 192 15.69 15.69 14.86
CA GLY A 192 15.12 16.19 16.12
C GLY A 192 13.65 15.84 16.36
N GLY A 193 13.09 14.92 15.56
CA GLY A 193 11.77 14.33 15.79
C GLY A 193 11.78 13.16 16.76
N LYS A 194 10.61 12.51 16.91
CA LYS A 194 10.44 11.35 17.80
C LYS A 194 10.83 10.01 17.15
N GLY A 195 10.85 9.97 15.82
CA GLY A 195 11.08 8.75 15.04
C GLY A 195 10.47 8.85 13.65
N PRO A 196 10.87 7.98 12.73
CA PRO A 196 10.29 7.96 11.39
C PRO A 196 8.79 7.62 11.45
N ALA A 197 8.04 8.13 10.47
CA ALA A 197 6.67 7.71 10.23
C ALA A 197 6.59 6.18 10.02
N ALA A 198 5.45 5.59 10.32
CA ALA A 198 5.20 4.18 10.05
C ALA A 198 5.31 3.84 8.56
N PHE A 199 4.93 4.77 7.71
CA PHE A 199 5.14 4.72 6.27
C PHE A 199 4.90 6.10 5.65
N VAL A 200 5.35 6.26 4.41
CA VAL A 200 4.96 7.34 3.50
C VAL A 200 4.09 6.75 2.39
N TYR A 201 2.92 7.31 2.17
CA TYR A 201 2.00 6.92 1.10
C TYR A 201 2.01 7.96 -0.02
N TYR A 202 2.17 7.50 -1.25
CA TYR A 202 1.93 8.29 -2.45
C TYR A 202 1.25 7.42 -3.51
N CYS A 203 0.44 8.05 -4.36
CA CYS A 203 -0.10 7.40 -5.54
C CYS A 203 0.82 7.75 -6.70
N ASP A 204 1.56 6.76 -7.19
CA ASP A 204 2.54 6.95 -8.27
C ASP A 204 1.89 7.51 -9.55
N ASN A 205 0.69 7.02 -9.88
CA ASN A 205 -0.11 7.53 -11.00
C ASN A 205 -1.57 7.74 -10.60
N GLU A 206 -1.96 9.01 -10.43
CA GLU A 206 -3.33 9.42 -10.13
C GLU A 206 -4.22 9.37 -11.38
N THR A 207 -4.97 8.28 -11.54
CA THR A 207 -5.86 8.10 -12.70
C THR A 207 -7.15 8.94 -12.67
N VAL A 208 -7.41 9.65 -11.56
CA VAL A 208 -8.56 10.53 -11.39
C VAL A 208 -8.11 11.82 -10.74
N ASP A 209 -8.15 12.92 -11.50
CA ASP A 209 -7.83 14.29 -11.04
C ASP A 209 -6.53 14.33 -10.22
N GLY A 210 -5.39 14.27 -10.92
CA GLY A 210 -4.06 14.26 -10.33
C GLY A 210 -2.94 14.17 -11.36
N VAL A 211 -1.76 13.81 -10.86
CA VAL A 211 -0.51 13.73 -11.62
C VAL A 211 0.14 12.35 -11.47
N GLU A 212 1.01 12.02 -12.42
CA GLU A 212 1.93 10.89 -12.35
C GLU A 212 3.31 11.40 -11.91
N PHE A 213 3.95 10.67 -11.00
CA PHE A 213 5.32 10.96 -10.59
C PHE A 213 6.27 10.64 -11.76
N PRO A 214 7.27 11.49 -12.05
CA PRO A 214 8.23 11.23 -13.14
C PRO A 214 9.15 10.04 -12.85
N GLY A 215 9.20 9.59 -11.60
CA GLY A 215 9.99 8.48 -11.10
C GLY A 215 9.85 8.38 -9.58
N PHE A 216 10.52 7.40 -8.99
CA PHE A 216 10.53 7.24 -7.54
C PHE A 216 11.13 8.50 -6.86
N PRO A 217 10.46 9.11 -5.87
CA PRO A 217 10.96 10.31 -5.20
C PRO A 217 12.34 10.12 -4.55
N GLU A 218 13.30 11.00 -4.88
CA GLU A 218 14.67 10.91 -4.36
C GLU A 218 14.71 11.13 -2.84
N ARG A 219 13.86 11.99 -2.31
CA ARG A 219 13.70 12.27 -0.89
C ARG A 219 13.19 11.07 -0.10
N LEU A 220 12.57 10.09 -0.76
CA LEU A 220 12.15 8.82 -0.15
C LEU A 220 13.15 7.70 -0.41
N ALA A 221 14.20 7.94 -1.20
CA ALA A 221 15.20 6.93 -1.48
C ALA A 221 15.99 6.64 -0.20
N ARG A 222 16.08 5.36 0.14
CA ARG A 222 16.97 4.93 1.22
C ARG A 222 18.40 5.21 0.78
N GLY A 223 19.14 6.01 1.55
CA GLY A 223 20.59 6.08 1.41
C GLY A 223 21.16 4.68 1.61
N ALA A 224 22.20 4.31 0.86
CA ALA A 224 22.80 2.97 0.79
C ALA A 224 23.52 2.49 2.10
N GLY A 225 23.04 2.91 3.27
CA GLY A 225 23.58 2.56 4.59
C GLY A 225 22.98 3.35 5.76
N GLY A 226 21.80 3.97 5.58
CA GLY A 226 21.16 4.79 6.63
C GLY A 226 20.32 3.96 7.61
N ASP A 227 19.47 3.08 7.08
CA ASP A 227 18.58 2.27 7.92
C ASP A 227 19.24 0.97 8.39
N GLU A 228 20.22 0.40 7.68
CA GLU A 228 20.95 -0.76 8.22
C GLU A 228 21.67 -0.39 9.52
N LYS A 229 22.08 0.87 9.72
CA LYS A 229 22.69 1.28 11.00
C LYS A 229 21.68 1.64 12.09
N GLU A 230 20.52 2.21 11.76
CA GLU A 230 19.47 2.38 12.77
C GLU A 230 18.77 1.05 13.10
N GLU A 231 18.72 0.08 12.18
CA GLU A 231 18.22 -1.28 12.41
C GLU A 231 19.29 -2.21 13.03
N GLU A 232 20.60 -2.04 12.76
CA GLU A 232 21.70 -2.81 13.40
C GLU A 232 22.13 -2.24 14.77
N GLU A 233 22.10 -0.92 15.01
CA GLU A 233 22.31 -0.35 16.36
C GLU A 233 21.14 -0.64 17.32
N GLU A 234 19.99 -1.09 16.82
CA GLU A 234 18.85 -1.57 17.63
C GLU A 234 18.83 -3.12 17.81
N GLU A 235 19.72 -3.87 17.14
CA GLU A 235 19.86 -5.34 17.25
C GLU A 235 21.12 -5.83 18.03
N GLU A 236 22.09 -4.96 18.36
CA GLU A 236 23.20 -5.23 19.30
C GLU A 236 22.89 -4.83 20.76
#